data_AF-A0A409V672-F1
#
_entry.id   AF-A0A409V672-F1
#
_cell.length_a   1.000
_cell.length_b   1.000
_cell.length_c   1.000
_cell.angle_alpha   90.00
_cell.angle_beta   90.00
_cell.angle_gamma   90.00
#
_symmetry.space_group_name_H-M   'P 1'
#
loop_
_entity.id
_entity.type
_entity.pdbx_description
1 polymer ?
#
loop_
_entity_poly.entity_id
_entity_poly.type
_entity_poly.pdbx_seq_one_letter_code
_entity_poly.pdbx_strand_id
1 'polypeptide(L)'
;KPSPPNVEVVGSNVVKCSWDPISTKSGFPVRYQIFDGTKCVYTGKETHCDVTGLHPCAQYSYKLRAYTEGDESPFSDPVPIVTEEAGLHPCAQYSYKLRAYTEGDESPFSDPVPIVTEEA
;
A
#
# COMPACT_ATOMS: atom_id res chain seq x y z
N LYS A 1 11.37 23.74 -2.59
CA LYS A 1 11.23 22.27 -2.52
C LYS A 1 9.97 21.97 -1.71
N PRO A 2 9.04 21.13 -2.20
CA PRO A 2 7.90 20.66 -1.42
C PRO A 2 8.35 19.81 -0.22
N SER A 3 7.56 19.83 0.83
CA SER A 3 7.63 18.82 1.89
C SER A 3 7.27 17.44 1.31
N PRO A 4 7.81 16.35 1.87
CA PRO A 4 7.40 15.01 1.48
C PRO A 4 5.89 14.81 1.71
N PRO A 5 5.19 14.06 0.84
CA PRO A 5 3.79 13.75 1.05
C PRO A 5 3.61 12.80 2.23
N ASN A 6 2.54 12.97 2.99
CA ASN A 6 2.07 11.99 3.95
C ASN A 6 1.41 10.83 3.20
N VAL A 7 1.98 9.63 3.32
CA VAL A 7 1.47 8.43 2.65
C VAL A 7 0.90 7.48 3.69
N GLU A 8 -0.39 7.23 3.61
CA GLU A 8 -1.13 6.29 4.45
C GLU A 8 -1.47 5.03 3.64
N VAL A 9 -1.03 3.87 4.12
CA VAL A 9 -1.39 2.59 3.51
C VAL A 9 -2.78 2.22 4.02
N VAL A 10 -3.76 2.20 3.11
CA VAL A 10 -5.17 1.92 3.45
C VAL A 10 -5.53 0.46 3.20
N GLY A 11 -4.77 -0.21 2.33
CA GLY A 11 -4.87 -1.63 2.11
C GLY A 11 -3.75 -2.14 1.20
N SER A 12 -3.97 -3.33 0.65
CA SER A 12 -2.94 -4.08 -0.06
C SER A 12 -2.61 -3.57 -1.46
N ASN A 13 -3.53 -2.80 -2.04
CA ASN A 13 -3.44 -2.28 -3.41
C ASN A 13 -3.79 -0.78 -3.50
N VAL A 14 -3.99 -0.13 -2.35
CA VAL A 14 -4.41 1.28 -2.25
C VAL A 14 -3.61 1.99 -1.18
N VAL A 15 -3.07 3.14 -1.54
CA VAL A 15 -2.47 4.10 -0.60
C VAL A 15 -3.11 5.47 -0.82
N LYS A 16 -3.26 6.21 0.28
CA LYS A 16 -3.70 7.60 0.23
C LYS A 16 -2.49 8.49 0.46
N CYS A 17 -2.28 9.42 -0.45
CA CYS A 17 -1.26 10.44 -0.33
C CYS A 17 -1.93 11.78 -0.04
N SER A 18 -1.40 12.52 0.93
CA SER A 18 -1.82 13.89 1.24
C SER A 18 -0.59 14.76 1.48
N TRP A 19 -0.66 16.05 1.16
CA TRP A 19 0.48 16.97 1.31
C TRP A 19 0.04 18.40 1.57
N ASP A 20 0.96 19.21 2.09
CA ASP A 20 0.68 20.61 2.34
C ASP A 20 0.63 21.43 1.04
N PRO A 21 -0.35 22.34 0.90
CA PRO A 21 -0.39 23.25 -0.24
C PRO A 21 0.81 24.18 -0.23
N ILE A 22 1.43 24.34 -1.39
CA ILE A 22 2.50 25.32 -1.60
C ILE A 22 1.89 26.58 -2.19
N SER A 23 2.03 27.68 -1.47
CA SER A 23 1.70 29.01 -1.98
C SER A 23 2.93 29.61 -2.65
N THR A 24 2.83 29.90 -3.95
CA THR A 24 3.86 30.68 -4.63
C THR A 24 3.63 32.17 -4.39
N LYS A 25 4.71 32.95 -4.24
CA LYS A 25 4.60 34.41 -4.10
C LYS A 25 4.04 35.09 -5.36
N SER A 26 4.07 34.39 -6.48
CA SER A 26 3.64 34.89 -7.79
C SER A 26 2.12 34.81 -8.00
N GLY A 27 1.37 34.12 -7.13
CA GLY A 27 -0.10 34.00 -7.26
C GLY A 27 -0.58 33.08 -8.38
N PHE A 28 0.32 32.37 -9.06
CA PHE A 28 -0.05 31.39 -10.09
C PHE A 28 -0.61 30.11 -9.47
N PRO A 29 -1.58 29.45 -10.12
CA PRO A 29 -2.11 28.18 -9.66
C PRO A 29 -1.01 27.11 -9.67
N VAL A 30 -0.77 26.53 -8.50
CA VAL A 30 0.19 25.43 -8.33
C VAL A 30 -0.51 24.12 -8.57
N ARG A 31 0.12 23.26 -9.37
CA ARG A 31 -0.27 21.89 -9.62
C ARG A 31 0.76 20.95 -9.00
N TYR A 32 0.34 19.73 -8.72
CA TYR A 32 1.12 18.72 -8.02
C TYR A 32 1.20 17.46 -8.86
N GLN A 33 2.34 16.79 -8.77
CA GLN A 33 2.58 15.50 -9.39
C GLN A 33 3.19 14.56 -8.36
N ILE A 34 2.66 13.34 -8.27
CA ILE A 34 3.25 12.26 -7.49
C ILE A 34 3.92 11.29 -8.45
N PHE A 35 5.15 10.93 -8.12
CA PHE A 35 5.96 9.95 -8.84
C PHE A 35 6.24 8.75 -7.97
N ASP A 36 6.03 7.55 -8.53
CA ASP A 36 6.58 6.31 -8.02
C ASP A 36 7.87 5.98 -8.79
N GLY A 37 9.02 6.22 -8.17
CA GLY A 37 10.31 6.16 -8.85
C GLY A 37 10.42 7.19 -9.99
N THR A 38 10.21 6.74 -11.23
CA THR A 38 10.21 7.56 -12.46
C THR A 38 8.82 7.70 -13.11
N LYS A 39 7.82 6.95 -12.62
CA LYS A 39 6.47 6.93 -13.20
C LYS A 39 5.59 7.96 -12.50
N CYS A 40 4.98 8.87 -13.25
CA CYS A 40 3.97 9.77 -12.71
C CYS A 40 2.68 8.99 -12.46
N VAL A 41 2.23 8.93 -11.20
CA VAL A 41 1.01 8.22 -10.79
C VAL A 41 -0.16 9.18 -10.54
N TYR A 42 0.12 10.46 -10.27
CA TYR A 42 -0.91 11.48 -10.07
C TYR A 42 -0.47 12.81 -10.67
N THR A 43 -1.40 13.57 -11.23
CA THR A 43 -1.22 14.96 -11.64
C THR A 43 -2.53 15.72 -11.42
N GLY A 44 -2.48 16.81 -10.67
CA GLY A 44 -3.68 17.58 -10.37
C GLY A 44 -3.40 18.85 -9.58
N LYS A 45 -4.47 19.50 -9.13
CA LYS A 45 -4.41 20.70 -8.28
C LYS A 45 -4.74 20.42 -6.82
N GLU A 46 -5.21 19.20 -6.53
CA GLU A 46 -5.59 18.82 -5.18
C GLU A 46 -4.35 18.51 -4.36
N THR A 47 -4.51 18.58 -3.05
CA THR A 47 -3.47 18.28 -2.07
C THR A 47 -3.57 16.86 -1.51
N HIS A 48 -4.36 16.02 -2.18
CA HIS A 48 -4.55 14.62 -1.84
C HIS A 48 -4.83 13.80 -3.11
N CYS A 49 -4.50 12.52 -3.06
CA CYS A 49 -4.88 11.54 -4.08
C CYS A 49 -4.88 10.12 -3.52
N ASP A 50 -5.74 9.27 -4.05
CA ASP A 50 -5.64 7.82 -3.91
C ASP A 50 -4.81 7.24 -5.06
N VAL A 51 -3.80 6.43 -4.70
CA VAL A 51 -3.04 5.64 -5.66
C VAL A 51 -3.51 4.20 -5.53
N THR A 52 -4.20 3.73 -6.57
CA THR A 52 -4.79 2.39 -6.64
C THR A 52 -4.03 1.50 -7.64
N GLY A 53 -4.32 0.19 -7.62
CA GLY A 53 -3.68 -0.77 -8.53
C GLY A 53 -2.25 -1.13 -8.15
N LEU A 54 -1.92 -1.02 -6.86
CA LEU A 54 -0.61 -1.42 -6.33
C LEU A 54 -0.56 -2.93 -6.07
N HIS A 55 0.65 -3.47 -6.08
CA HIS A 55 0.89 -4.86 -5.69
C HIS A 55 0.96 -4.97 -4.16
N PRO A 56 0.40 -6.03 -3.58
CA PRO A 56 0.52 -6.32 -2.15
C PRO A 56 1.96 -6.70 -1.77
N CYS A 57 2.34 -6.43 -0.51
CA CYS A 57 3.68 -6.73 0.02
C CYS A 57 4.83 -6.19 -0.87
N ALA A 58 4.62 -5.07 -1.55
CA ALA A 58 5.59 -4.48 -2.46
C ALA A 58 6.06 -3.13 -1.93
N GLN A 59 7.36 -2.87 -2.11
CA GLN A 59 7.96 -1.60 -1.72
C GLN A 59 7.75 -0.56 -2.81
N TYR A 60 7.25 0.61 -2.41
CA TYR A 60 7.06 1.77 -3.26
C TYR A 60 7.79 2.99 -2.70
N SER A 61 8.05 3.97 -3.56
CA SER A 61 8.74 5.20 -3.15
C SER A 61 8.13 6.41 -3.83
N TYR A 62 7.29 7.12 -3.09
CA TYR A 62 6.58 8.29 -3.61
C TYR A 62 7.38 9.58 -3.44
N LYS A 63 7.42 10.38 -4.51
CA LYS A 63 8.00 11.74 -4.51
C LYS A 63 6.95 12.72 -4.99
N LEU A 64 6.87 13.87 -4.32
CA LEU A 64 5.99 14.97 -4.70
C LEU A 64 6.79 16.04 -5.46
N ARG A 65 6.17 16.58 -6.50
CA ARG A 65 6.65 17.77 -7.20
C ARG A 65 5.51 18.77 -7.31
N ALA A 66 5.80 20.03 -7.08
CA ALA A 66 4.91 21.13 -7.41
C ALA A 66 5.38 21.83 -8.70
N TYR A 67 4.46 22.27 -9.54
CA TYR A 67 4.76 23.01 -10.76
C TYR A 67 3.69 24.06 -11.04
N THR A 68 4.10 25.14 -11.70
CA THR A 68 3.24 26.22 -12.19
C THR A 68 3.32 26.27 -13.72
N GLU A 69 2.64 27.23 -14.36
CA GLU A 69 2.70 27.40 -15.82
C GLU A 69 4.07 27.84 -16.36
N GLY A 70 4.99 28.31 -15.50
CA GLY A 70 6.30 28.80 -15.91
C GLY A 70 7.49 28.13 -15.22
N ASP A 71 7.26 27.51 -14.06
CA ASP A 71 8.34 26.99 -13.22
C ASP A 71 7.96 25.66 -12.59
N GLU A 72 8.96 24.81 -12.42
CA GLU A 72 8.78 23.53 -11.75
C GLU A 72 9.70 23.48 -10.54
N SER A 73 9.14 23.11 -9.39
CA SER A 73 9.94 22.92 -8.17
C SER A 73 10.78 21.65 -8.27
N PRO A 74 11.90 21.56 -7.52
CA PRO A 74 12.59 20.29 -7.31
C PRO A 74 11.68 19.30 -6.57
N PHE A 75 11.94 18.00 -6.72
CA PHE A 75 11.21 16.93 -6.01
C PHE A 75 11.36 17.03 -4.49
N SER A 76 10.34 16.57 -3.76
CA SER A 76 10.41 16.31 -2.32
C SER A 76 11.40 15.19 -2.02
N ASP A 77 11.68 15.00 -0.74
CA ASP A 77 12.30 13.76 -0.31
C ASP A 77 11.37 12.57 -0.61
N PRO A 78 11.94 11.41 -1.00
CA PRO A 78 11.16 10.21 -1.25
C PRO A 78 10.61 9.63 0.05
N VAL A 79 9.37 9.14 -0.01
CA VAL A 79 8.71 8.46 1.09
C VAL A 79 8.61 6.98 0.75
N PRO A 80 9.47 6.13 1.33
CA PRO A 80 9.39 4.70 1.13
C PRO A 80 8.22 4.13 1.92
N ILE A 81 7.41 3.31 1.27
CA ILE A 81 6.29 2.59 1.90
C ILE A 81 6.27 1.15 1.44
N VAL A 82 5.62 0.30 2.22
CA VAL A 82 5.34 -1.09 1.87
C VAL A 82 3.84 -1.27 1.95
N THR A 83 3.23 -1.72 0.87
CA THR A 83 1.80 -2.05 0.85
C THR A 83 1.51 -3.24 1.75
N GLU A 84 0.32 -3.27 2.34
CA GLU A 84 -0.11 -4.42 3.12
C GLU A 84 -0.21 -5.67 2.23
N GLU A 85 -0.19 -6.83 2.85
CA GLU A 85 -0.42 -8.07 2.14
C GLU A 85 -1.87 -8.12 1.66
N ALA A 86 -2.11 -8.64 0.45
CA ALA A 86 -3.44 -8.90 -0.05
C ALA A 86 -4.06 -9.87 0.94
N GLY A 87 -5.12 -9.43 1.62
CA GLY A 87 -5.79 -10.18 2.69
C GLY A 87 -6.25 -11.55 2.23
N LEU A 88 -5.31 -12.49 2.23
CA LEU A 88 -5.44 -13.93 2.22
C LEU A 88 -4.35 -14.59 3.08
N HIS A 89 -3.44 -13.83 3.68
CA HIS A 89 -2.65 -14.28 4.83
C HIS A 89 -1.96 -13.10 5.50
N PRO A 90 -2.00 -12.98 6.83
CA PRO A 90 -1.00 -12.19 7.54
C PRO A 90 0.32 -12.97 7.55
N CYS A 91 1.44 -12.30 7.27
CA CYS A 91 2.79 -12.66 7.72
C CYS A 91 2.92 -12.55 9.25
N ALA A 92 1.88 -12.99 9.97
CA ALA A 92 1.86 -13.26 11.38
C ALA A 92 1.29 -14.67 11.58
N GLN A 93 2.22 -15.61 11.73
CA GLN A 93 2.05 -16.85 12.49
C GLN A 93 1.25 -17.99 11.83
N TYR A 94 1.80 -18.59 10.76
CA TYR A 94 1.62 -20.03 10.58
C TYR A 94 2.57 -20.78 11.51
N SER A 95 2.16 -21.02 12.76
CA SER A 95 2.77 -22.05 13.58
C SER A 95 2.12 -23.39 13.24
N TYR A 96 2.77 -24.17 12.37
CA TYR A 96 2.47 -25.58 12.25
C TYR A 96 2.92 -26.26 13.55
N LYS A 97 1.99 -26.75 14.37
CA LYS A 97 2.35 -27.76 15.37
C LYS A 97 2.44 -29.09 14.63
N LEU A 98 3.64 -29.44 14.15
CA LEU A 98 3.92 -30.82 13.74
C LEU A 98 3.83 -31.67 15.01
N ARG A 99 2.73 -32.40 15.14
CA ARG A 99 2.59 -33.45 16.14
C ARG A 99 3.45 -34.62 15.62
N ALA A 100 4.67 -34.78 16.12
CA ALA A 100 5.47 -35.99 15.87
C ALA A 100 4.85 -37.13 16.68
N TYR A 101 4.43 -38.20 16.01
CA TYR A 101 3.96 -39.44 16.68
C TYR A 101 5.06 -40.43 16.41
N THR A 102 5.94 -40.57 17.39
CA THR A 102 6.76 -41.77 17.53
C THR A 102 5.79 -42.92 17.78
N GLU A 103 5.89 -43.94 16.94
CA GLU A 103 5.17 -45.20 17.05
C GLU A 103 5.24 -45.72 18.50
N GLY A 104 4.07 -45.93 19.11
CA GLY A 104 3.97 -46.55 20.43
C GLY A 104 2.89 -45.91 21.29
N ASP A 105 1.70 -46.50 21.21
CA ASP A 105 0.59 -46.44 22.17
C ASP A 105 -0.54 -45.37 22.01
N GLU A 106 -1.75 -45.94 21.93
CA GLU A 106 -3.09 -45.42 22.28
C GLU A 106 -3.91 -44.51 21.32
N SER A 107 -4.99 -45.10 20.81
CA SER A 107 -6.26 -44.50 20.32
C SER A 107 -7.04 -43.79 21.46
N PRO A 108 -8.25 -43.19 21.28
CA PRO A 108 -9.08 -42.92 20.09
C PRO A 108 -9.53 -41.42 20.01
N PHE A 109 -10.62 -41.12 19.29
CA PHE A 109 -11.31 -39.81 19.07
C PHE A 109 -10.82 -39.04 17.84
N SER A 110 -11.65 -38.67 16.88
CA SER A 110 -13.07 -38.89 16.61
C SER A 110 -13.24 -38.70 15.10
N ASP A 111 -14.02 -39.53 14.44
CA ASP A 111 -14.19 -39.50 12.98
C ASP A 111 -14.70 -38.12 12.50
N PRO A 112 -14.13 -37.53 11.44
CA PRO A 112 -14.61 -36.27 10.88
C PRO A 112 -15.94 -36.47 10.13
N VAL A 113 -16.91 -35.59 10.41
CA VAL A 113 -18.19 -35.53 9.68
C VAL A 113 -17.95 -35.03 8.25
N PRO A 114 -18.38 -35.75 7.20
CA PRO A 114 -18.31 -35.23 5.83
C PRO A 114 -19.38 -34.16 5.59
N ILE A 115 -18.97 -33.06 4.94
CA ILE A 115 -19.87 -31.99 4.46
C ILE A 115 -20.72 -32.57 3.32
N VAL A 116 -22.05 -32.67 3.51
CA VAL A 116 -22.99 -32.95 2.41
C VAL A 116 -23.18 -31.65 1.63
N THR A 117 -22.64 -31.61 0.41
CA THR A 117 -23.08 -30.68 -0.63
C THR A 117 -24.39 -31.21 -1.22
N GLU A 118 -25.46 -30.44 -1.02
CA GLU A 118 -26.76 -30.63 -1.69
C GLU A 118 -26.62 -30.14 -3.14
N GLU A 119 -26.82 -31.04 -4.11
CA GLU A 119 -26.93 -30.72 -5.54
C GLU A 119 -28.12 -31.52 -6.12
N ALA A 120 -29.04 -30.77 -6.75
CA ALA A 120 -30.20 -31.12 -7.59
C ALA A 120 -31.55 -31.49 -6.92
#